data_AF-A0A6N7EIU1-F1
#
_entry.id   AF-A0A6N7EIU1-F1
#
_cell.length_a   1.000
_cell.length_b   1.000
_cell.length_c   1.000
_cell.angle_alpha   90.00
_cell.angle_beta   90.00
_cell.angle_gamma   90.00
#
_symmetry.space_group_name_H-M   'P 1'
#
loop_
_entity.id
_entity.type
_entity.pdbx_description
1 polymer ?
#
loop_
_entity_poly.entity_id
_entity_poly.type
_entity_poly.pdbx_seq_one_letter_code
_entity_poly.pdbx_strand_id
1 'polypeptide(L)'
;MTAPDGPGRTNDAPQASVGELFGEVSKDLSALVRQEIALAKAETADSAKKAGKGAGMFGGAAWAAHFFLLFASLALWWALGAMIGDGDDNPALGWAALIVAVIWAVVAAVLAMQGKKQMKRVRGVPQTADTVKKIPDALKGENKP
;
A
#
# COMPACT_ATOMS: atom_id res chain seq x y z
N MET A 1 72.81 50.20 -17.76
CA MET A 1 71.69 49.82 -18.65
C MET A 1 71.16 48.49 -18.14
N THR A 2 70.29 48.52 -17.13
CA THR A 2 68.81 48.45 -17.15
C THR A 2 68.27 47.04 -16.89
N ALA A 3 68.03 46.72 -15.61
CA ALA A 3 66.84 46.08 -15.05
C ALA A 3 66.91 46.23 -13.51
N PRO A 4 65.80 46.43 -12.77
CA PRO A 4 64.92 45.31 -12.50
C PRO A 4 63.40 45.62 -12.51
N ASP A 5 62.67 44.54 -12.81
CA ASP A 5 61.44 44.07 -12.17
C ASP A 5 60.18 44.94 -12.22
N GLY A 6 59.29 44.55 -13.12
CA GLY A 6 57.89 44.94 -13.09
C GLY A 6 57.20 44.42 -11.82
N PRO A 7 56.32 45.21 -11.20
CA PRO A 7 55.67 44.86 -9.95
C PRO A 7 54.83 43.60 -10.11
N GLY A 8 54.93 42.76 -9.08
CA GLY A 8 54.40 41.41 -9.05
C GLY A 8 52.93 41.33 -9.41
N ARG A 9 52.61 40.27 -10.15
CA ARG A 9 51.25 39.77 -10.29
C ARG A 9 50.80 39.40 -8.89
N THR A 10 49.97 40.24 -8.27
CA THR A 10 49.30 39.87 -7.03
C THR A 10 48.40 38.70 -7.36
N ASN A 11 48.79 37.52 -6.87
CA ASN A 11 47.91 36.38 -6.74
C ASN A 11 46.91 36.71 -5.63
N ASP A 12 46.01 37.66 -5.89
CA ASP A 12 44.86 37.92 -5.05
C ASP A 12 43.79 36.89 -5.40
N ALA A 13 44.06 35.62 -5.09
CA ALA A 13 42.98 34.69 -4.83
C ALA A 13 42.33 35.19 -3.54
N PRO A 14 41.07 35.68 -3.56
CA PRO A 14 40.42 36.15 -2.36
C PRO A 14 40.42 34.99 -1.36
N GLN A 15 41.09 35.16 -0.22
CA GLN A 15 40.99 34.20 0.87
C GLN A 15 39.53 34.23 1.32
N ALA A 16 38.75 33.24 0.89
CA ALA A 16 37.33 33.14 1.22
C ALA A 16 37.18 33.30 2.74
N SER A 17 36.39 34.28 3.15
CA SER A 17 36.23 34.57 4.57
C SER A 17 35.55 33.37 5.26
N VAL A 18 35.81 33.17 6.57
CA VAL A 18 35.20 32.08 7.34
C VAL A 18 33.65 32.12 7.27
N GLY A 19 33.08 33.33 7.14
CA GLY A 19 31.64 33.50 6.95
C GLY A 19 31.13 33.04 5.58
N GLU A 20 31.96 33.15 4.54
CA GLU A 20 31.64 32.71 3.18
C GLU A 20 31.69 31.18 3.06
N LEU A 21 32.70 30.54 3.67
CA LEU A 21 32.79 29.08 3.80
C LEU A 21 31.61 28.49 4.58
N PHE A 22 31.18 29.14 5.67
CA PHE A 22 30.00 28.71 6.44
C PHE A 22 28.70 28.86 5.63
N GLY A 23 28.59 29.93 4.83
CA GLY A 23 27.46 30.15 3.93
C GLY A 23 27.37 29.07 2.85
N GLU A 24 28.50 28.66 2.28
CA GLU A 24 28.59 27.62 1.26
C GLU A 24 28.22 26.23 1.82
N VAL A 25 28.77 25.85 2.99
CA VAL A 25 28.41 24.59 3.67
C VAL A 25 26.93 24.55 4.07
N SER A 26 26.39 25.67 4.54
CA SER A 26 24.96 25.76 4.90
C SER A 26 24.06 25.59 3.67
N LYS A 27 24.49 26.10 2.52
CA LYS A 27 23.80 25.98 1.24
C LYS A 27 23.84 24.54 0.72
N ASP A 28 24.98 23.86 0.86
CA ASP A 28 25.14 22.46 0.48
C ASP A 28 24.31 21.52 1.36
N LEU A 29 24.27 21.74 2.68
CA LEU A 29 23.40 21.00 3.59
C LEU A 29 21.92 21.19 3.23
N SER A 30 21.50 22.43 2.95
CA SER A 30 20.14 22.74 2.52
C SER A 30 19.79 22.04 1.20
N ALA A 31 20.75 21.96 0.27
CA ALA A 31 20.58 21.23 -0.98
C ALA A 31 20.43 19.71 -0.73
N LEU A 32 21.21 19.14 0.18
CA LEU A 32 21.19 17.72 0.51
C LEU A 32 19.88 17.30 1.18
N VAL A 33 19.38 18.09 2.15
CA VAL A 33 18.07 17.87 2.78
C VAL A 33 16.96 17.92 1.74
N ARG A 34 17.00 18.90 0.82
CA ARG A 34 16.01 18.99 -0.26
C ARG A 34 16.08 17.78 -1.20
N GLN A 35 17.27 17.24 -1.45
CA GLN A 35 17.47 16.04 -2.26
C GLN A 35 16.95 14.78 -1.57
N GLU A 36 17.20 14.59 -0.27
CA GLU A 36 16.64 13.46 0.48
C GLU A 36 15.11 13.50 0.49
N ILE A 37 14.51 14.68 0.67
CA ILE A 37 13.05 14.84 0.57
C ILE A 37 12.56 14.49 -0.83
N ALA A 38 13.26 14.95 -1.87
CA ALA A 38 12.91 14.65 -3.25
C ALA A 38 13.02 13.14 -3.55
N LEU A 39 14.07 12.49 -3.03
CA LEU A 39 14.30 11.06 -3.18
C LEU A 39 13.25 10.24 -2.43
N ALA A 40 13.00 10.55 -1.15
CA ALA A 40 11.98 9.89 -0.35
C ALA A 40 10.59 10.04 -0.99
N LYS A 41 10.30 11.21 -1.56
CA LYS A 41 9.07 11.43 -2.33
C LYS A 41 9.02 10.56 -3.59
N ALA A 42 10.12 10.45 -4.33
CA ALA A 42 10.20 9.60 -5.52
C ALA A 42 10.04 8.11 -5.18
N GLU A 43 10.70 7.63 -4.13
CA GLU A 43 10.61 6.25 -3.66
C GLU A 43 9.22 5.92 -3.12
N THR A 44 8.61 6.85 -2.36
CA THR A 44 7.23 6.71 -1.91
C THR A 44 6.26 6.65 -3.09
N ALA A 45 6.45 7.51 -4.10
CA ALA A 45 5.62 7.51 -5.31
C ALA A 45 5.76 6.22 -6.12
N ASP A 46 6.99 5.71 -6.29
CA ASP A 46 7.24 4.43 -6.97
C ASP A 46 6.64 3.25 -6.19
N SER A 47 6.81 3.24 -4.87
CA SER A 47 6.19 2.26 -3.97
C SER A 47 4.67 2.29 -4.07
N ALA A 48 4.06 3.48 -4.05
CA ALA A 48 2.63 3.66 -4.20
C ALA A 48 2.13 3.19 -5.58
N LYS A 49 2.89 3.44 -6.65
CA LYS A 49 2.56 2.97 -8.00
C LYS A 49 2.61 1.44 -8.10
N LYS A 50 3.65 0.82 -7.54
CA LYS A 50 3.79 -0.64 -7.50
C LYS A 50 2.68 -1.29 -6.66
N ALA A 51 2.42 -0.75 -5.47
CA ALA A 51 1.33 -1.20 -4.62
C ALA A 51 -0.03 -1.03 -5.31
N GLY A 52 -0.27 0.11 -5.97
CA GLY A 52 -1.48 0.38 -6.73
C GLY A 52 -1.68 -0.57 -7.91
N LYS A 53 -0.62 -0.87 -8.67
CA LYS A 53 -0.66 -1.88 -9.73
C LYS A 53 -0.99 -3.27 -9.18
N GLY A 54 -0.35 -3.67 -8.08
CA GLY A 54 -0.62 -4.94 -7.41
C GLY A 54 -2.07 -5.03 -6.94
N ALA A 55 -2.55 -4.01 -6.22
CA ALA A 55 -3.94 -3.92 -5.77
C ALA A 55 -4.93 -3.96 -6.94
N GLY A 56 -4.65 -3.25 -8.04
CA GLY A 56 -5.45 -3.30 -9.26
C GLY A 56 -5.49 -4.68 -9.91
N MET A 57 -4.34 -5.37 -9.99
CA MET A 57 -4.28 -6.75 -10.50
C MET A 57 -5.07 -7.72 -9.62
N PHE A 58 -4.96 -7.63 -8.29
CA PHE A 58 -5.77 -8.44 -7.38
C PHE A 58 -7.27 -8.14 -7.49
N GLY A 59 -7.65 -6.87 -7.67
CA GLY A 59 -9.03 -6.48 -7.93
C GLY A 59 -9.56 -7.09 -9.24
N GLY A 60 -8.80 -6.97 -10.32
CA GLY A 60 -9.13 -7.59 -11.60
C GLY A 60 -9.21 -9.12 -11.52
N ALA A 61 -8.28 -9.77 -10.81
CA ALA A 61 -8.28 -11.20 -10.59
C ALA A 61 -9.50 -11.66 -9.79
N ALA A 62 -9.90 -10.92 -8.75
CA ALA A 62 -11.11 -11.21 -7.98
C ALA A 62 -12.37 -11.12 -8.86
N TRP A 63 -12.44 -10.11 -9.72
CA TRP A 63 -13.55 -9.94 -10.67
C TRP A 63 -13.60 -11.05 -11.73
N ALA A 64 -12.45 -11.40 -12.31
CA ALA A 64 -12.34 -12.51 -13.25
C ALA A 64 -12.70 -13.85 -12.61
N ALA A 65 -12.24 -14.10 -11.38
CA ALA A 65 -12.59 -15.29 -10.60
C ALA A 65 -14.10 -15.35 -10.31
N HIS A 66 -14.75 -14.21 -10.05
CA HIS A 66 -16.20 -14.16 -9.88
C HIS A 66 -16.96 -14.63 -11.12
N PHE A 67 -16.59 -14.13 -12.31
CA PHE A 67 -17.20 -14.58 -13.57
C PHE A 67 -16.87 -16.04 -13.89
N PHE A 68 -15.64 -16.47 -13.64
CA PHE A 68 -15.26 -17.87 -13.80
C PHE A 68 -16.15 -18.78 -12.94
N LEU A 69 -16.34 -18.45 -11.66
CA LEU A 69 -17.21 -19.22 -10.76
C LEU A 69 -18.67 -19.21 -11.20
N LEU A 70 -19.17 -18.09 -11.72
CA LEU A 70 -20.51 -17.99 -12.29
C LEU A 70 -20.68 -18.95 -13.48
N PHE A 71 -19.81 -18.86 -14.48
CA PHE A 71 -19.90 -19.71 -15.68
C PHE A 71 -19.62 -21.18 -15.37
N ALA A 72 -18.67 -21.47 -14.47
CA ALA A 72 -18.42 -22.83 -13.98
C ALA A 72 -19.65 -23.41 -13.27
N SER A 73 -20.38 -22.60 -12.51
CA SER A 73 -21.62 -23.03 -11.86
C SER A 73 -22.73 -23.33 -12.86
N LEU A 74 -22.87 -22.49 -13.90
CA LEU A 74 -23.83 -22.74 -14.99
C LEU A 74 -23.48 -24.00 -15.78
N ALA A 75 -22.19 -24.18 -16.09
CA ALA A 75 -21.71 -25.38 -16.77
C ALA A 75 -21.93 -26.63 -15.92
N LEU A 76 -21.64 -26.57 -14.62
CA LEU A 76 -21.88 -27.67 -13.69
C LEU A 76 -23.37 -27.98 -13.57
N TRP A 77 -24.22 -26.96 -13.49
CA TRP A 77 -25.68 -27.13 -13.45
C TRP A 77 -26.16 -27.84 -14.73
N TRP A 78 -25.74 -27.38 -15.90
CA TRP A 78 -26.08 -28.02 -17.17
C TRP A 78 -25.57 -29.47 -17.27
N ALA A 79 -24.32 -29.70 -16.90
CA ALA A 79 -23.72 -31.03 -16.93
C ALA A 79 -24.47 -32.00 -16.00
N LEU A 80 -24.75 -31.60 -14.76
CA LEU A 80 -25.54 -32.40 -13.83
C LEU A 80 -26.97 -32.61 -14.32
N GLY A 81 -27.59 -31.59 -14.91
CA GLY A 81 -28.92 -31.70 -15.51
C GLY A 81 -28.95 -32.77 -16.61
N ALA A 82 -27.95 -32.79 -17.47
CA ALA A 82 -27.80 -33.79 -18.53
C ALA A 82 -27.48 -35.19 -18.00
N MET A 83 -26.76 -35.33 -16.88
CA MET A 83 -26.43 -36.62 -16.28
C MET A 83 -27.56 -37.21 -15.42
N ILE A 84 -28.42 -36.37 -14.86
CA ILE A 84 -29.54 -36.78 -14.00
C ILE A 84 -30.82 -37.01 -14.84
N GLY A 85 -30.97 -36.31 -15.96
CA GLY A 85 -32.15 -36.34 -16.81
C GLY A 85 -31.89 -36.98 -18.18
N ASP A 86 -31.98 -38.31 -18.25
CA ASP A 86 -31.89 -39.09 -19.50
C ASP A 86 -33.26 -39.29 -20.19
N GLY A 87 -34.34 -38.62 -19.75
CA GLY A 87 -35.70 -38.83 -20.26
C GLY A 87 -36.35 -37.56 -20.82
N ASP A 88 -36.97 -37.69 -22.00
CA ASP A 88 -37.63 -36.61 -22.78
C ASP A 88 -38.74 -35.84 -22.01
N ASP A 89 -39.24 -36.36 -20.88
CA ASP A 89 -40.43 -35.83 -20.21
C ASP A 89 -40.17 -35.01 -18.93
N ASN A 90 -38.94 -34.97 -18.39
CA ASN A 90 -38.63 -34.20 -17.18
C ASN A 90 -37.22 -33.58 -17.19
N PRO A 91 -37.08 -32.25 -17.34
CA PRO A 91 -35.78 -31.61 -17.21
C PRO A 91 -35.30 -31.70 -15.75
N ALA A 92 -34.35 -32.59 -15.47
CA ALA A 92 -33.74 -32.76 -14.15
C ALA A 92 -32.89 -31.55 -13.66
N LEU A 93 -32.98 -30.43 -14.38
CA LEU A 93 -32.35 -29.16 -14.05
C LEU A 93 -32.72 -28.69 -12.63
N GLY A 94 -33.93 -28.96 -12.13
CA GLY A 94 -34.32 -28.61 -10.76
C GLY A 94 -33.41 -29.25 -9.70
N TRP A 95 -33.11 -30.54 -9.82
CA TRP A 95 -32.24 -31.27 -8.88
C TRP A 95 -30.79 -30.85 -9.01
N ALA A 96 -30.33 -30.64 -10.24
CA ALA A 96 -28.99 -30.12 -10.49
C ALA A 96 -28.80 -28.71 -9.88
N ALA A 97 -29.82 -27.84 -9.92
CA ALA A 97 -29.79 -26.54 -9.27
C ALA A 97 -29.65 -26.66 -7.75
N LEU A 98 -30.39 -27.58 -7.13
CA LEU A 98 -30.30 -27.84 -5.69
C LEU A 98 -28.90 -28.31 -5.27
N ILE A 99 -28.27 -29.19 -6.05
CA ILE A 99 -26.90 -29.64 -5.79
C ILE A 99 -25.92 -28.46 -5.86
N VAL A 100 -25.99 -27.65 -6.91
CA VAL A 100 -25.13 -26.46 -7.06
C VAL A 100 -25.37 -25.45 -5.92
N ALA A 101 -26.62 -25.27 -5.49
CA ALA A 101 -26.97 -24.41 -4.37
C ALA A 101 -26.38 -24.90 -3.04
N VAL A 102 -26.42 -26.21 -2.78
CA VAL A 102 -25.80 -26.81 -1.58
C VAL A 102 -24.28 -26.61 -1.60
N ILE A 103 -23.61 -26.80 -2.74
CA ILE A 103 -22.17 -26.55 -2.89
C ILE A 103 -21.85 -25.09 -2.50
N TRP A 104 -22.61 -24.13 -3.02
CA TRP A 104 -22.41 -22.71 -2.68
C TRP A 104 -22.72 -22.37 -1.23
N ALA A 105 -23.73 -23.01 -0.62
CA ALA A 105 -24.03 -22.85 0.79
C ALA A 105 -22.85 -23.30 1.67
N VAL A 106 -22.21 -24.42 1.33
CA VAL A 106 -21.01 -24.91 2.02
C VAL A 106 -19.84 -23.93 1.85
N VAL A 107 -19.57 -23.47 0.62
CA VAL A 107 -18.52 -22.49 0.34
C VAL A 107 -18.74 -21.20 1.14
N ALA A 108 -19.97 -20.68 1.15
CA ALA A 108 -20.34 -19.48 1.89
C ALA A 108 -20.16 -19.65 3.41
N ALA A 109 -20.55 -20.80 3.96
CA ALA A 109 -20.37 -21.10 5.38
C ALA A 109 -18.87 -21.10 5.76
N VAL A 110 -18.02 -21.75 4.96
CA VAL A 110 -16.57 -21.78 5.18
C VAL A 110 -15.96 -20.37 5.11
N LEU A 111 -16.31 -19.59 4.08
CA LEU A 111 -15.82 -18.21 3.94
C LEU A 111 -16.28 -17.32 5.10
N ALA A 112 -17.53 -17.43 5.53
CA ALA A 112 -18.06 -16.67 6.67
C ALA A 112 -17.31 -17.02 7.98
N MET A 113 -17.02 -18.29 8.22
CA MET A 113 -16.24 -18.74 9.38
C MET A 113 -14.81 -18.18 9.35
N GLN A 114 -14.15 -18.26 8.20
CA GLN A 114 -12.79 -17.73 8.02
C GLN A 114 -12.75 -16.21 8.15
N GLY A 115 -13.69 -15.50 7.53
CA GLY A 115 -13.83 -14.05 7.65
C GLY A 115 -14.04 -13.62 9.10
N LYS A 116 -14.92 -14.32 9.83
CA LYS A 116 -15.14 -14.08 11.28
C LYS A 116 -13.86 -14.29 12.09
N LYS A 117 -13.05 -15.30 11.77
CA LYS A 117 -11.75 -15.57 12.44
C LYS A 117 -10.75 -14.44 12.16
N GLN A 118 -10.66 -13.97 10.93
CA GLN A 118 -9.74 -12.87 10.58
C GLN A 118 -10.17 -11.54 11.22
N MET A 119 -11.47 -11.22 11.22
CA MET A 119 -11.96 -9.99 11.84
C MET A 119 -11.73 -9.97 13.37
N LYS A 120 -11.83 -11.12 14.03
CA LYS A 120 -11.48 -11.26 15.45
C LYS A 120 -9.99 -11.01 15.72
N ARG A 121 -9.10 -11.41 14.80
CA ARG A 121 -7.66 -11.15 14.92
C ARG A 121 -7.32 -9.67 14.78
N VAL A 122 -7.96 -8.98 13.83
CA VAL A 122 -7.76 -7.53 13.62
C VAL A 122 -8.27 -6.72 14.82
N ARG A 123 -9.41 -7.10 15.41
CA ARG A 123 -9.91 -6.49 16.65
C ARG A 123 -9.04 -6.75 17.88
N GLY A 124 -8.13 -7.72 17.82
CA GLY A 124 -7.15 -8.01 18.87
C GLY A 124 -5.88 -7.18 18.81
N VAL A 125 -5.72 -6.28 17.83
CA VAL A 125 -4.60 -5.33 17.79
C VAL A 125 -4.86 -4.24 18.84
N PRO A 126 -4.03 -4.15 19.90
CA PRO A 126 -4.37 -3.46 21.14
C PRO A 126 -4.44 -1.94 20.96
N GLN A 127 -5.49 -1.33 21.52
CA GLN A 127 -5.64 -0.08 22.30
C GLN A 127 -4.50 0.98 22.40
N THR A 128 -3.51 1.04 21.49
CA THR A 128 -2.51 2.14 21.47
C THR A 128 -3.16 3.48 21.14
N ALA A 129 -4.30 3.48 20.44
CA ALA A 129 -5.13 4.66 20.27
C ALA A 129 -5.75 5.18 21.59
N ASP A 130 -5.99 4.29 22.57
CA ASP A 130 -6.53 4.68 23.88
C ASP A 130 -5.44 5.20 24.83
N THR A 131 -4.17 4.80 24.61
CA THR A 131 -3.02 5.31 25.39
C THR A 131 -2.68 6.75 25.00
N VAL A 132 -2.79 7.12 23.72
CA VAL A 132 -2.57 8.50 23.25
C VAL A 132 -3.63 9.46 23.81
N LYS A 133 -4.85 9.00 24.05
CA LYS A 133 -5.92 9.80 24.68
C LYS A 133 -5.76 10.00 26.18
N LYS A 134 -4.88 9.26 26.86
CA LYS A 134 -4.60 9.37 28.30
C LYS A 134 -3.43 10.30 28.65
N ILE A 135 -2.77 10.89 27.67
CA ILE A 135 -1.67 11.86 27.89
C ILE A 135 -2.05 13.30 27.45
N PRO A 136 -3.17 13.89 27.90
CA PRO A 136 -3.30 15.35 27.90
C PRO A 136 -3.04 15.97 29.29
N ASP A 137 -3.21 15.21 30.37
CA ASP A 137 -3.15 15.75 31.74
C ASP A 137 -1.71 15.95 32.25
N ALA A 138 -0.74 15.20 31.71
CA ALA A 138 0.68 15.37 32.06
C ALA A 138 1.33 16.63 31.43
N LEU A 139 0.68 17.25 30.44
CA LEU A 139 1.14 18.50 29.81
C LEU A 139 0.38 19.75 30.33
N LYS A 140 -0.62 19.55 31.21
CA LYS A 140 -1.40 20.63 31.84
C LYS A 140 -1.29 20.53 33.37
N GLY A 141 -0.15 20.90 33.93
CA GLY A 141 -0.10 21.13 35.37
C GLY A 141 1.28 21.21 35.99
N GLU A 142 1.94 22.35 35.84
CA GLU A 142 2.69 22.90 36.97
C GLU A 142 2.73 24.43 36.88
N ASN A 143 1.65 25.07 37.33
CA ASN A 143 1.70 26.45 37.84
C ASN A 143 1.09 26.39 39.23
N LYS A 144 1.96 26.15 40.21
CA LYS A 144 1.66 26.22 41.64
C LYS A 144 1.83 27.69 42.08
N PRO A 145 0.85 28.30 42.76
CA PRO A 145 1.06 29.59 43.43
C PRO A 145 2.00 29.47 44.64
#